data_AF-A0A939ZCP8-F1
#
_entry.id   AF-A0A939ZCP8-F1
#
_cell.length_a   1.000
_cell.length_b   1.000
_cell.length_c   1.000
_cell.angle_alpha   90.00
_cell.angle_beta   90.00
_cell.angle_gamma   90.00
#
_symmetry.space_group_name_H-M   'P 1'
#
loop_
_entity.id
_entity.type
_entity.pdbx_description
1 polymer ?
#
loop_
_entity_poly.entity_id
_entity_poly.type
_entity_poly.pdbx_seq_one_letter_code
_entity_poly.pdbx_strand_id
1 'polypeptide(L)'
;MFVYACRKCRYTDLYEEFDIAYCPRCGGTMISLGVSSADWNRLDTEEIYDLICDKTGPCPEESASAPVSGSKAHDEPWEEPIPEPVQSYRQEVPARGYTYKEYMESKVPTKRRIGPGAVLASVVLLCIVFAVNAGYRQRAKMIVPAADEKIFDAAAPQRVEYEFENCLYYDSMTEKERNIYQVYYDLVMHKDDADYSRKIFMPLSEFEEIEEQIDLVFYAMLRDHPEFFYISVSDSRLPMVESSADDEGILLEFRLGPAELNEDEMIAKFDNAVYNFMRSIDKNASASEIELQIHDKLNETVSYDRELLELGLYGPDLAHTAYGALVENSRGAKHRAVCDGYAQAYQYLLRQAGICAAQVTGKADTPEGTLWGDAYHAWNIVKLDDEWYEVDCCWDDLEIDKLQDFYLKREIKNLEDKYFYVTHHWFNRTTEEMKHLPASERTRFFIPGYESFNFIEETSHERWIRPDEDWYRSFEYLNDRLPIANGTKYGL
;
A
#
# COMPACT_ATOMS: atom_id res chain seq x y z
N MET A 1 25.01 -12.94 0.24
CA MET A 1 24.94 -13.18 -1.21
C MET A 1 25.75 -14.43 -1.56
N PHE A 2 25.08 -15.43 -2.14
CA PHE A 2 25.54 -16.67 -2.81
C PHE A 2 26.15 -17.88 -2.05
N VAL A 3 25.88 -19.15 -2.42
CA VAL A 3 24.70 -20.08 -2.31
C VAL A 3 25.26 -21.56 -2.38
N TYR A 4 24.49 -22.59 -1.96
CA TYR A 4 24.36 -23.98 -2.52
C TYR A 4 25.27 -25.11 -1.96
N ALA A 5 24.84 -26.37 -1.71
CA ALA A 5 23.58 -27.12 -1.92
C ALA A 5 23.62 -28.53 -1.24
N CYS A 6 22.47 -29.23 -1.14
CA CYS A 6 22.38 -30.66 -1.50
C CYS A 6 21.22 -30.90 -2.49
N ARG A 7 21.46 -31.77 -3.47
CA ARG A 7 20.89 -31.76 -4.84
C ARG A 7 19.41 -32.17 -5.01
N LYS A 8 18.61 -32.35 -3.95
CA LYS A 8 17.23 -32.89 -4.11
C LYS A 8 16.08 -32.19 -3.38
N CYS A 9 16.31 -31.20 -2.51
CA CYS A 9 15.20 -30.45 -1.90
C CYS A 9 15.57 -28.97 -1.79
N ARG A 10 14.79 -28.09 -2.43
CA ARG A 10 15.19 -26.72 -2.75
C ARG A 10 14.35 -25.64 -2.03
N TYR A 11 13.92 -25.85 -0.79
CA TYR A 11 13.17 -24.82 -0.02
C TYR A 11 13.33 -25.05 1.49
N THR A 12 14.12 -24.23 2.17
CA THR A 12 14.11 -24.06 3.63
C THR A 12 14.56 -22.62 3.92
N ASP A 13 13.67 -21.81 4.51
CA ASP A 13 14.03 -20.51 5.08
C ASP A 13 14.42 -20.73 6.54
N LEU A 14 15.57 -20.18 6.96
CA LEU A 14 16.13 -20.36 8.30
C LEU A 14 16.21 -19.00 8.99
N TYR A 15 15.65 -18.90 10.19
CA TYR A 15 15.70 -17.72 11.05
C TYR A 15 16.70 -18.00 12.18
N GLU A 16 17.84 -17.32 12.19
CA GLU A 16 18.95 -17.56 13.15
C GLU A 16 18.61 -17.18 14.61
N GLU A 17 17.57 -16.38 14.85
CA GLU A 17 17.24 -15.87 16.19
C GLU A 17 16.35 -16.81 17.04
N PHE A 18 15.79 -17.85 16.44
CA PHE A 18 14.92 -18.80 17.14
C PHE A 18 15.26 -20.19 16.61
N ASP A 19 15.69 -21.15 17.45
CA ASP A 19 16.09 -22.53 17.11
C ASP A 19 14.97 -23.35 16.41
N ILE A 20 14.52 -22.88 15.25
CA ILE A 20 13.30 -23.27 14.55
C ILE A 20 13.68 -23.54 13.09
N ALA A 21 13.35 -24.75 12.63
CA ALA A 21 13.54 -25.15 11.25
C ALA A 21 12.19 -25.41 10.58
N TYR A 22 12.14 -25.14 9.27
CA TYR A 22 10.98 -25.38 8.42
C TYR A 22 11.35 -26.34 7.28
N CYS A 23 10.61 -27.44 7.12
CA CYS A 23 10.73 -28.35 5.98
C CYS A 23 9.38 -28.47 5.25
N PRO A 24 9.28 -28.00 3.99
CA PRO A 24 8.02 -28.05 3.23
C PRO A 24 7.59 -29.47 2.81
N ARG A 25 8.50 -30.45 2.80
CA ARG A 25 8.16 -31.86 2.51
C ARG A 25 7.58 -32.62 3.70
N CYS A 26 7.77 -32.12 4.92
CA CYS A 26 7.26 -32.75 6.15
C CYS A 26 5.90 -32.20 6.62
N GLY A 27 5.19 -31.45 5.76
CA GLY A 27 3.89 -30.85 6.10
C GLY A 27 3.96 -29.41 6.63
N GLY A 28 5.08 -28.71 6.41
CA GLY A 28 5.17 -27.25 6.58
C GLY A 28 4.97 -26.75 8.02
N THR A 29 5.30 -27.55 9.01
CA THR A 29 5.21 -27.15 10.43
C THR A 29 6.56 -26.59 10.88
N MET A 30 6.55 -25.44 11.55
CA MET A 30 7.71 -24.86 12.23
C MET A 30 8.08 -25.71 13.45
N ILE A 31 9.30 -26.23 13.51
CA ILE A 31 9.71 -27.18 14.55
C ILE A 31 10.88 -26.61 15.33
N SER A 32 10.73 -26.52 16.65
CA SER A 32 11.84 -26.21 17.53
C SER A 32 12.77 -27.42 17.68
N LEU A 33 14.04 -27.22 17.34
CA LEU A 33 15.05 -28.27 17.42
C LEU A 33 15.53 -28.50 18.87
N GLY A 34 15.29 -27.55 19.78
CA GLY A 34 15.55 -27.69 21.21
C GLY A 34 17.04 -27.73 21.58
N VAL A 35 17.87 -27.16 20.72
CA VAL A 35 19.31 -26.99 20.91
C VAL A 35 19.58 -25.58 21.47
N SER A 36 20.70 -25.39 22.17
CA SER A 36 21.06 -24.07 22.68
C SER A 36 21.66 -23.22 21.55
N SER A 37 21.53 -21.89 21.62
CA SER A 37 22.09 -20.97 20.62
C SER A 37 23.62 -21.11 20.45
N ALA A 38 24.33 -21.63 21.47
CA ALA A 38 25.76 -21.91 21.40
C ALA A 38 26.10 -23.22 20.68
N ASP A 39 25.18 -24.19 20.68
CA ASP A 39 25.31 -25.46 19.97
C ASP A 39 24.76 -25.37 18.54
N TRP A 40 23.77 -24.50 18.30
CA TRP A 40 23.24 -24.18 16.98
C TRP A 40 24.33 -23.83 15.97
N ASN A 41 25.23 -22.93 16.37
CA ASN A 41 26.33 -22.44 15.54
C ASN A 41 27.44 -23.48 15.28
N ARG A 42 27.31 -24.70 15.82
CA ARG A 42 28.26 -25.80 15.63
C ARG A 42 27.72 -26.94 14.78
N LEU A 43 26.42 -26.94 14.49
CA LEU A 43 25.77 -28.00 13.72
C LEU A 43 25.99 -27.77 12.22
N ASP A 44 26.32 -28.84 11.51
CA ASP A 44 26.32 -28.82 10.06
C ASP A 44 24.93 -29.12 9.46
N THR A 45 24.81 -28.96 8.15
CA THR A 45 23.53 -29.10 7.45
C THR A 45 22.96 -30.53 7.52
N GLU A 46 23.81 -31.56 7.60
CA GLU A 46 23.37 -32.96 7.71
C GLU A 46 22.91 -33.25 9.15
N GLU A 47 23.60 -32.71 10.15
CA GLU A 47 23.19 -32.83 11.56
C GLU A 47 21.86 -32.13 11.84
N ILE A 48 21.62 -30.97 11.21
CA ILE A 48 20.32 -30.27 11.27
C ILE A 48 19.22 -31.10 10.59
N TYR A 49 19.53 -31.74 9.46
CA TYR A 49 18.58 -32.60 8.75
C TYR A 49 18.20 -33.84 9.59
N ASP A 50 19.17 -34.51 10.20
CA ASP A 50 18.93 -35.64 11.09
C ASP A 50 18.05 -35.25 12.29
N LEU A 51 18.29 -34.06 12.89
CA LEU A 51 17.45 -33.53 13.97
C LEU A 51 16.00 -33.27 13.55
N ILE A 52 15.78 -32.81 12.31
CA ILE A 52 14.44 -32.62 11.75
C ILE A 52 13.78 -33.98 11.50
N CYS A 53 14.48 -34.91 10.85
CA CYS A 53 13.96 -36.23 10.52
C CYS A 53 13.69 -37.10 11.76
N ASP A 54 14.47 -36.97 12.84
CA ASP A 54 14.20 -37.63 14.12
C ASP A 54 12.88 -37.15 14.74
N LYS A 55 12.50 -35.89 14.52
CA LYS A 55 11.27 -35.29 15.07
C LYS A 55 10.05 -35.48 14.16
N THR A 56 10.23 -35.52 12.84
CA THR A 56 9.13 -35.60 11.86
C THR A 56 8.97 -36.94 11.17
N GLY A 57 9.94 -37.84 11.33
CA GLY A 57 10.10 -39.01 10.46
C GLY A 57 10.85 -38.68 9.16
N PRO A 58 11.30 -39.72 8.42
CA PRO A 58 12.06 -39.56 7.19
C PRO A 58 11.22 -38.95 6.06
N CYS A 59 11.83 -38.08 5.26
CA CYS A 59 11.19 -37.52 4.07
C CYS A 59 10.87 -38.63 3.04
N PRO A 60 9.72 -38.59 2.35
CA PRO A 60 9.41 -39.55 1.29
C PRO A 60 10.39 -39.41 0.11
N GLU A 61 11.03 -40.51 -0.29
CA GLU A 61 11.93 -40.56 -1.45
C GLU A 61 11.16 -40.42 -2.78
N GLU A 62 11.79 -39.79 -3.78
CA GLU A 62 11.29 -39.78 -5.16
C GLU A 62 11.16 -41.21 -5.69
N SER A 63 9.93 -41.64 -6.01
CA SER A 63 9.77 -42.82 -6.84
C SER A 63 10.34 -42.54 -8.23
N ALA A 64 11.43 -43.24 -8.53
CA ALA A 64 12.01 -43.34 -9.85
C ALA A 64 10.94 -43.71 -10.89
N SER A 65 11.01 -43.03 -12.03
CA SER A 65 10.34 -43.35 -13.29
C SER A 65 10.15 -44.87 -13.51
N ALA A 66 8.90 -45.30 -13.69
CA ALA A 66 8.59 -46.62 -14.24
C ALA A 66 8.82 -46.63 -15.77
N PRO A 67 9.20 -47.79 -16.36
CA PRO A 67 10.08 -47.87 -17.52
C PRO A 67 9.36 -47.79 -18.88
N VAL A 68 10.02 -47.17 -19.85
CA VAL A 68 9.69 -47.29 -21.28
C VAL A 68 10.10 -48.69 -21.75
N SER A 69 9.13 -49.56 -22.00
CA SER A 69 9.32 -50.78 -22.80
C SER A 69 9.07 -50.43 -24.28
N GLY A 70 10.06 -50.72 -25.11
CA GLY A 70 10.13 -50.22 -26.48
C GLY A 70 9.26 -50.94 -27.51
N SER A 71 9.07 -50.29 -28.65
CA SER A 71 9.11 -50.96 -29.95
C SER A 71 9.40 -49.98 -31.09
N LYS A 72 10.48 -50.30 -31.81
CA LYS A 72 10.76 -50.20 -33.25
C LYS A 72 10.15 -49.09 -34.10
N ALA A 73 11.05 -48.47 -34.87
CA ALA A 73 10.81 -47.61 -36.02
C ALA A 73 9.91 -48.24 -37.08
N HIS A 74 9.04 -47.42 -37.66
CA HIS A 74 8.57 -47.54 -39.04
C HIS A 74 8.28 -46.13 -39.59
N ASP A 75 8.96 -45.82 -40.70
CA ASP A 75 8.70 -44.70 -41.60
C ASP A 75 7.34 -44.87 -42.30
N GLU A 76 6.51 -43.83 -42.30
CA GLU A 76 5.67 -43.34 -43.43
C GLU A 76 4.65 -42.26 -42.97
N PRO A 77 4.19 -41.34 -43.85
CA PRO A 77 3.61 -40.04 -43.47
C PRO A 77 2.10 -40.13 -43.18
N TRP A 78 1.65 -39.45 -42.12
CA TRP A 78 0.23 -39.34 -41.77
C TRP A 78 -0.35 -37.98 -42.17
N GLU A 79 -1.40 -38.00 -42.99
CA GLU A 79 -2.22 -36.85 -43.39
C GLU A 79 -3.16 -36.40 -42.25
N GLU A 80 -3.37 -35.09 -42.12
CA GLU A 80 -4.34 -34.50 -41.19
C GLU A 80 -5.79 -34.76 -41.63
N PRO A 81 -6.70 -35.18 -40.73
CA PRO A 81 -8.12 -35.08 -40.99
C PRO A 81 -8.62 -33.67 -40.61
N ILE A 82 -9.15 -32.98 -41.62
CA ILE A 82 -9.97 -31.76 -41.47
C ILE A 82 -11.19 -32.08 -40.59
N PRO A 83 -11.46 -31.37 -39.47
CA PRO A 83 -12.70 -31.56 -38.74
C PRO A 83 -13.86 -30.87 -39.48
N GLU A 84 -14.92 -31.65 -39.77
CA GLU A 84 -16.24 -31.15 -40.16
C GLU A 84 -16.88 -30.26 -39.06
N PRO A 85 -17.82 -29.36 -39.43
CA PRO A 85 -18.33 -28.34 -38.52
C PRO A 85 -19.16 -28.96 -37.38
N VAL A 86 -18.70 -28.76 -36.14
CA VAL A 86 -19.42 -29.23 -34.95
C VAL A 86 -20.70 -28.41 -34.76
N GLN A 87 -21.83 -29.10 -34.87
CA GLN A 87 -23.17 -28.62 -34.53
C GLN A 87 -23.20 -28.04 -33.10
N SER A 88 -23.95 -26.96 -32.93
CA SER A 88 -24.17 -26.25 -31.67
C SER A 88 -24.68 -27.18 -30.56
N TYR A 89 -23.79 -27.57 -29.64
CA TYR A 89 -24.18 -28.12 -28.36
C TYR A 89 -24.47 -26.95 -27.40
N ARG A 90 -25.76 -26.61 -27.22
CA ARG A 90 -26.20 -26.01 -25.94
C ARG A 90 -26.04 -27.10 -24.88
N GLN A 91 -24.92 -27.09 -24.16
CA GLN A 91 -24.84 -27.79 -22.88
C GLN A 91 -25.62 -26.96 -21.86
N GLU A 92 -26.71 -27.53 -21.34
CA GLU A 92 -27.33 -27.04 -20.11
C GLU A 92 -26.31 -27.22 -18.98
N VAL A 93 -25.73 -26.10 -18.51
CA VAL A 93 -24.85 -26.08 -17.35
C VAL A 93 -25.71 -26.34 -16.11
N PRO A 94 -25.39 -27.34 -15.26
CA PRO A 94 -26.17 -27.59 -14.06
C PRO A 94 -26.09 -26.37 -13.13
N ALA A 95 -27.25 -25.91 -12.66
CA ALA A 95 -27.35 -24.81 -11.70
C ALA A 95 -26.51 -25.13 -10.46
N ARG A 96 -25.41 -24.39 -10.28
CA ARG A 96 -24.58 -24.46 -9.08
C ARG A 96 -25.26 -23.59 -8.04
N GLY A 97 -26.10 -24.20 -7.19
CA GLY A 97 -26.82 -23.52 -6.10
C GLY A 97 -25.91 -23.05 -4.96
N TYR A 98 -24.87 -22.28 -5.27
CA TYR A 98 -24.05 -21.55 -4.30
C TYR A 98 -24.38 -20.06 -4.40
N THR A 99 -24.57 -19.39 -3.27
CA THR A 99 -24.56 -17.93 -3.20
C THR A 99 -23.15 -17.41 -3.53
N TYR A 100 -23.01 -16.20 -4.10
CA TYR A 100 -21.67 -15.60 -4.32
C TYR A 100 -20.87 -15.55 -3.01
N LYS A 101 -21.55 -15.27 -1.89
CA LYS A 101 -20.99 -15.31 -0.54
C LYS A 101 -20.45 -16.70 -0.19
N GLU A 102 -21.21 -17.77 -0.41
CA GLU A 102 -20.75 -19.15 -0.19
C GLU A 102 -19.62 -19.56 -1.13
N TYR A 103 -19.61 -19.08 -2.38
CA TYR A 103 -18.50 -19.31 -3.29
C TYR A 103 -17.20 -18.67 -2.76
N MET A 104 -17.26 -17.39 -2.32
CA MET A 104 -16.12 -16.71 -1.70
C MET A 104 -15.71 -17.38 -0.38
N GLU A 105 -16.65 -17.65 0.53
CA GLU A 105 -16.42 -18.30 1.82
C GLU A 105 -15.90 -19.75 1.70
N SER A 106 -16.28 -20.49 0.65
CA SER A 106 -15.80 -21.86 0.39
C SER A 106 -14.34 -21.93 -0.09
N LYS A 107 -13.78 -20.78 -0.46
CA LYS A 107 -12.40 -20.63 -0.99
C LYS A 107 -11.47 -19.90 -0.03
N VAL A 108 -12.00 -19.25 1.01
CA VAL A 108 -11.22 -18.79 2.16
C VAL A 108 -10.90 -20.03 3.03
N PRO A 109 -9.64 -20.26 3.45
CA PRO A 109 -9.31 -21.34 4.38
C PRO A 109 -10.21 -21.28 5.61
N THR A 110 -10.74 -22.43 6.02
CA THR A 110 -11.75 -22.55 7.07
C THR A 110 -11.39 -21.75 8.32
N LYS A 111 -12.36 -20.96 8.80
CA LYS A 111 -12.35 -20.26 10.10
C LYS A 111 -11.71 -21.14 11.18
N ARG A 112 -10.43 -20.92 11.48
CA ARG A 112 -9.98 -21.11 12.87
C ARG A 112 -10.83 -20.13 13.66
N ARG A 113 -11.56 -20.61 14.67
CA ARG A 113 -12.29 -19.74 15.60
C ARG A 113 -11.32 -18.69 16.12
N ILE A 114 -11.41 -17.48 15.57
CA ILE A 114 -10.75 -16.31 16.13
C ILE A 114 -11.60 -15.99 17.37
N GLY A 115 -10.98 -16.07 18.53
CA GLY A 115 -11.56 -15.55 19.77
C GLY A 115 -11.80 -14.04 19.66
N PRO A 116 -12.26 -13.35 20.71
CA PRO A 116 -12.70 -11.95 20.67
C PRO A 116 -11.59 -10.90 20.39
N GLY A 117 -10.54 -11.24 19.65
CA GLY A 117 -9.46 -10.34 19.19
C GLY A 117 -9.60 -9.87 17.73
N ALA A 118 -10.74 -10.04 17.08
CA ALA A 118 -11.00 -9.58 15.70
C ALA A 118 -11.44 -8.11 15.63
N VAL A 119 -10.70 -7.24 16.32
CA VAL A 119 -10.76 -5.78 16.20
C VAL A 119 -9.31 -5.34 16.23
N LEU A 120 -8.60 -5.29 15.10
CA LEU A 120 -7.21 -4.78 15.03
C LEU A 120 -6.69 -4.69 13.58
N ALA A 121 -7.49 -4.27 12.61
CA ALA A 121 -7.00 -3.89 11.28
C ALA A 121 -6.33 -2.49 11.26
N SER A 122 -5.92 -1.99 12.41
CA SER A 122 -5.77 -0.54 12.66
C SER A 122 -4.35 -0.02 12.72
N VAL A 123 -3.30 -0.84 12.59
CA VAL A 123 -2.02 -0.48 13.23
C VAL A 123 -0.98 0.22 12.32
N VAL A 124 -1.11 0.26 10.99
CA VAL A 124 -0.05 0.89 10.15
C VAL A 124 -0.14 2.41 10.06
N LEU A 125 -1.36 2.96 9.97
CA LEU A 125 -1.56 4.39 10.27
C LEU A 125 -1.12 4.74 11.69
N LEU A 126 -1.28 3.77 12.59
CA LEU A 126 -0.78 3.77 13.95
C LEU A 126 0.76 3.68 14.02
N CYS A 127 1.50 3.23 12.99
CA CYS A 127 2.97 3.18 12.95
C CYS A 127 3.60 4.48 12.46
N ILE A 128 2.99 5.18 11.49
CA ILE A 128 3.30 6.59 11.24
C ILE A 128 3.04 7.38 12.53
N VAL A 129 1.93 7.08 13.24
CA VAL A 129 1.58 7.69 14.53
C VAL A 129 2.45 7.21 15.70
N PHE A 130 3.00 5.99 15.69
CA PHE A 130 3.94 5.49 16.70
C PHE A 130 5.33 6.09 16.47
N ALA A 131 5.72 6.37 15.23
CA ALA A 131 6.89 7.19 14.94
C ALA A 131 6.72 8.62 15.46
N VAL A 132 5.53 9.23 15.26
CA VAL A 132 5.15 10.51 15.91
C VAL A 132 5.25 10.37 17.44
N ASN A 133 4.60 9.38 18.05
CA ASN A 133 4.56 9.23 19.51
C ASN A 133 5.90 8.77 20.14
N ALA A 134 6.71 8.00 19.43
CA ALA A 134 8.07 7.64 19.84
C ALA A 134 8.99 8.85 19.74
N GLY A 135 8.83 9.70 18.72
CA GLY A 135 9.44 11.04 18.67
C GLY A 135 9.02 11.92 19.85
N TYR A 136 7.73 11.90 20.22
CA TYR A 136 7.23 12.60 21.41
C TYR A 136 7.74 11.99 22.74
N ARG A 137 7.99 10.68 22.82
CA ARG A 137 8.43 9.98 24.04
C ARG A 137 9.95 9.82 24.17
N GLN A 138 10.71 9.94 23.09
CA GLN A 138 12.19 9.91 23.08
C GLN A 138 12.82 11.31 23.01
N ARG A 139 12.11 12.40 23.36
CA ARG A 139 12.79 13.61 23.80
C ARG A 139 13.49 13.32 25.13
N ALA A 140 14.71 12.81 25.01
CA ALA A 140 15.66 12.67 26.09
C ALA A 140 15.67 13.98 26.88
N LYS A 141 15.59 13.86 28.20
CA LYS A 141 15.73 14.97 29.15
C LYS A 141 16.82 15.92 28.65
N MET A 142 16.45 17.19 28.49
CA MET A 142 17.36 18.33 28.34
C MET A 142 18.68 18.08 29.09
N ILE A 143 19.74 17.82 28.34
CA ILE A 143 21.10 18.02 28.81
C ILE A 143 21.67 19.07 27.87
N VAL A 144 21.70 20.30 28.36
CA VAL A 144 22.38 21.44 27.74
C VAL A 144 23.87 21.31 28.08
N PRO A 145 24.77 21.04 27.13
CA PRO A 145 26.18 21.30 27.35
C PRO A 145 26.38 22.81 27.24
N ALA A 146 26.98 23.40 28.26
CA ALA A 146 27.35 24.80 28.26
C ALA A 146 28.47 25.06 27.24
N ALA A 147 28.19 25.97 26.30
CA ALA A 147 29.07 26.90 25.60
C ALA A 147 30.29 26.38 24.80
N ASP A 148 30.58 27.17 23.74
CA ASP A 148 31.71 27.14 22.79
C ASP A 148 31.51 26.14 21.63
N GLU A 149 31.47 26.49 20.34
CA GLU A 149 32.03 27.63 19.60
C GLU A 149 31.12 28.11 18.44
N LYS A 150 31.30 29.38 18.11
CA LYS A 150 30.73 30.17 17.00
C LYS A 150 30.55 29.44 15.66
N ILE A 151 29.31 29.43 15.16
CA ILE A 151 28.98 29.79 13.76
C ILE A 151 27.67 30.58 13.77
N PHE A 152 27.75 31.86 14.12
CA PHE A 152 26.79 32.84 13.62
C PHE A 152 27.44 33.44 12.38
N ASP A 153 27.04 32.98 11.20
CA ASP A 153 27.26 33.75 9.99
C ASP A 153 25.96 34.46 9.64
N ALA A 154 26.03 35.79 9.65
CA ALA A 154 24.97 36.73 9.35
C ALA A 154 24.76 36.88 7.83
N ALA A 155 24.72 35.74 7.14
CA ALA A 155 24.02 35.60 5.88
C ALA A 155 22.88 34.63 6.18
N ALA A 156 21.65 35.14 6.33
CA ALA A 156 20.47 34.28 6.31
C ALA A 156 20.68 33.25 5.19
N PRO A 157 20.62 31.94 5.44
CA PRO A 157 20.80 30.95 4.39
C PRO A 157 19.87 31.39 3.26
N GLN A 158 20.44 31.60 2.06
CA GLN A 158 19.69 32.08 0.90
C GLN A 158 18.39 31.28 0.86
N ARG A 159 17.25 31.97 0.92
CA ARG A 159 15.94 31.34 0.88
C ARG A 159 15.88 30.59 -0.44
N VAL A 160 16.10 29.28 -0.41
CA VAL A 160 15.92 28.42 -1.57
C VAL A 160 14.41 28.30 -1.71
N GLU A 161 13.85 29.12 -2.59
CA GLU A 161 12.42 29.07 -2.87
C GLU A 161 12.18 27.99 -3.92
N TYR A 162 11.51 26.92 -3.50
CA TYR A 162 10.99 25.89 -4.39
C TYR A 162 9.59 26.29 -4.83
N GLU A 163 9.28 26.10 -6.10
CA GLU A 163 7.92 26.23 -6.63
C GLU A 163 7.25 24.85 -6.61
N PHE A 164 6.11 24.76 -5.94
CA PHE A 164 5.33 23.54 -5.84
C PHE A 164 4.05 23.67 -6.67
N GLU A 165 3.95 22.89 -7.73
CA GLU A 165 2.73 22.81 -8.54
C GLU A 165 1.86 21.65 -8.07
N ASN A 166 0.56 21.92 -7.89
CA ASN A 166 -0.44 20.92 -7.50
C ASN A 166 -0.09 20.18 -6.19
N CYS A 167 0.52 20.86 -5.22
CA CYS A 167 0.79 20.37 -3.87
C CYS A 167 -0.27 20.96 -2.93
N LEU A 168 -1.39 20.27 -2.78
CA LEU A 168 -2.57 20.82 -2.14
C LEU A 168 -2.38 21.06 -0.64
N TYR A 169 -1.59 20.22 0.04
CA TYR A 169 -1.28 20.47 1.44
C TYR A 169 -0.42 21.73 1.58
N TYR A 170 0.64 21.89 0.77
CA TYR A 170 1.44 23.12 0.75
C TYR A 170 0.61 24.39 0.47
N ASP A 171 -0.31 24.34 -0.49
CA ASP A 171 -1.11 25.50 -0.89
C ASP A 171 -2.06 25.97 0.23
N SER A 172 -2.52 25.05 1.07
CA SER A 172 -3.40 25.33 2.21
C SER A 172 -2.69 25.92 3.43
N MET A 173 -1.35 25.83 3.49
CA MET A 173 -0.56 26.16 4.68
C MET A 173 -0.42 27.66 4.93
N THR A 174 -0.14 28.01 6.18
CA THR A 174 0.34 29.35 6.57
C THR A 174 1.75 29.60 6.03
N GLU A 175 2.20 30.87 6.04
CA GLU A 175 3.57 31.21 5.62
C GLU A 175 4.63 30.51 6.48
N LYS A 176 4.40 30.40 7.79
CA LYS A 176 5.33 29.74 8.72
C LYS A 176 5.45 28.24 8.41
N GLU A 177 4.32 27.56 8.20
CA GLU A 177 4.30 26.15 7.80
C GLU A 177 4.97 25.94 6.43
N ARG A 178 4.72 26.81 5.45
CA ARG A 178 5.39 26.74 4.13
C ARG A 178 6.90 26.93 4.22
N ASN A 179 7.41 27.71 5.17
CA ASN A 179 8.86 27.84 5.39
C ASN A 179 9.44 26.53 5.95
N ILE A 180 8.75 25.88 6.90
CA ILE A 180 9.17 24.58 7.45
C ILE A 180 9.08 23.48 6.38
N TYR A 181 8.01 23.47 5.58
CA TYR A 181 7.83 22.54 4.47
C TYR A 181 9.01 22.59 3.51
N GLN A 182 9.42 23.81 3.10
CA GLN A 182 10.56 24.01 2.21
C GLN A 182 11.86 23.52 2.84
N VAL A 183 12.04 23.65 4.15
CA VAL A 183 13.20 23.07 4.84
C VAL A 183 13.20 21.55 4.73
N TYR A 184 12.07 20.88 4.99
CA TYR A 184 12.01 19.43 4.84
C TYR A 184 12.25 18.99 3.40
N TYR A 185 11.63 19.67 2.43
CA TYR A 185 11.84 19.38 1.01
C TYR A 185 13.32 19.54 0.63
N ASP A 186 13.96 20.64 1.05
CA ASP A 186 15.36 20.92 0.79
C ASP A 186 16.30 19.85 1.39
N LEU A 187 15.99 19.31 2.58
CA LEU A 187 16.72 18.17 3.14
C LEU A 187 16.62 16.92 2.27
N VAL A 188 15.44 16.63 1.71
CA VAL A 188 15.25 15.50 0.79
C VAL A 188 15.98 15.74 -0.54
N MET A 189 16.08 16.98 -1.00
CA MET A 189 16.83 17.31 -2.22
C MET A 189 18.35 17.20 -2.03
N HIS A 190 18.84 17.24 -0.79
CA HIS A 190 20.25 17.09 -0.43
C HIS A 190 20.51 15.79 0.36
N LYS A 191 19.65 14.79 0.15
CA LYS A 191 19.63 13.51 0.88
C LYS A 191 20.96 12.74 0.83
N ASP A 192 21.80 13.00 -0.18
CA ASP A 192 23.09 12.33 -0.43
C ASP A 192 24.28 13.05 0.23
N ASP A 193 24.07 14.23 0.82
CA ASP A 193 25.10 15.02 1.50
C ASP A 193 25.06 14.70 3.01
N ALA A 194 26.04 13.92 3.47
CA ALA A 194 26.00 13.20 4.75
C ALA A 194 25.87 14.10 5.99
N ASP A 195 26.33 15.35 5.91
CA ASP A 195 26.32 16.32 7.02
C ASP A 195 25.36 17.49 6.75
N TYR A 196 24.48 17.35 5.77
CA TYR A 196 23.58 18.43 5.37
C TYR A 196 22.51 18.70 6.43
N SER A 197 22.44 19.96 6.86
CA SER A 197 21.43 20.42 7.80
C SER A 197 20.88 21.78 7.42
N ARG A 198 19.67 22.06 7.89
CA ARG A 198 19.02 23.36 7.78
C ARG A 198 18.72 23.91 9.15
N LYS A 199 18.94 25.22 9.32
CA LYS A 199 18.72 25.91 10.58
C LYS A 199 17.68 27.00 10.41
N ILE A 200 16.69 27.04 11.29
CA ILE A 200 15.71 28.13 11.40
C ILE A 200 15.83 28.71 12.79
N PHE A 201 16.04 30.02 12.87
CA PHE A 201 15.84 30.77 14.09
C PHE A 201 14.43 31.38 14.09
N MET A 202 13.73 31.31 15.21
CA MET A 202 12.44 31.97 15.39
C MET A 202 12.29 32.53 16.81
N PRO A 203 11.61 33.67 16.98
CA PRO A 203 11.23 34.16 18.31
C PRO A 203 10.38 33.13 19.06
N LEU A 204 10.51 33.05 20.39
CA LEU A 204 9.75 32.10 21.21
C LEU A 204 8.23 32.21 21.01
N SER A 205 7.70 33.43 20.89
CA SER A 205 6.28 33.66 20.62
C SER A 205 5.83 33.09 19.28
N GLU A 206 6.71 33.07 18.27
CA GLU A 206 6.38 32.47 16.97
C GLU A 206 6.50 30.95 16.98
N PHE A 207 7.45 30.41 17.76
CA PHE A 207 7.60 28.97 17.96
C PHE A 207 6.40 28.36 18.68
N GLU A 208 5.91 29.00 19.74
CA GLU A 208 4.72 28.56 20.49
C GLU A 208 3.47 28.44 19.60
N GLU A 209 3.40 29.19 18.49
CA GLU A 209 2.30 29.11 17.53
C GLU A 209 2.39 27.91 16.58
N ILE A 210 3.57 27.33 16.34
CA ILE A 210 3.81 26.30 15.31
C ILE A 210 4.43 25.01 15.84
N GLU A 211 4.81 24.94 17.12
CA GLU A 211 5.53 23.80 17.72
C GLU A 211 4.83 22.47 17.44
N GLU A 212 3.50 22.41 17.59
CA GLU A 212 2.74 21.17 17.38
C GLU A 212 2.68 20.75 15.90
N GLN A 213 2.85 21.70 14.97
CA GLN A 213 2.71 21.49 13.53
C GLN A 213 4.02 21.12 12.85
N ILE A 214 5.18 21.30 13.49
CA ILE A 214 6.50 21.07 12.87
C ILE A 214 6.58 19.68 12.24
N ASP A 215 6.28 18.63 13.01
CA ASP A 215 6.30 17.26 12.50
C ASP A 215 5.15 16.98 11.51
N LEU A 216 3.98 17.61 11.72
CA LEU A 216 2.81 17.45 10.84
C LEU A 216 3.07 18.00 9.43
N VAL A 217 3.85 19.08 9.33
CA VAL A 217 4.28 19.65 8.05
C VAL A 217 5.17 18.68 7.28
N PHE A 218 6.02 17.90 7.96
CA PHE A 218 6.82 16.86 7.30
C PHE A 218 5.93 15.77 6.68
N TYR A 219 4.91 15.29 7.41
CA TYR A 219 3.98 14.30 6.87
C TYR A 219 3.12 14.85 5.74
N ALA A 220 2.70 16.12 5.83
CA ALA A 220 2.02 16.79 4.73
C ALA A 220 2.88 16.87 3.47
N MET A 221 4.19 17.13 3.62
CA MET A 221 5.15 17.09 2.51
C MET A 221 5.24 15.69 1.90
N LEU A 222 5.34 14.64 2.71
CA LEU A 222 5.31 13.26 2.19
C LEU A 222 3.98 12.90 1.49
N ARG A 223 2.85 13.47 1.93
CA ARG A 223 1.54 13.26 1.28
C ARG A 223 1.45 13.97 -0.06
N ASP A 224 1.99 15.18 -0.18
CA ASP A 224 2.12 15.89 -1.45
C ASP A 224 3.11 15.16 -2.39
N HIS A 225 4.15 14.50 -1.86
CA HIS A 225 5.25 13.90 -2.62
C HIS A 225 5.38 12.36 -2.46
N PRO A 226 4.48 11.55 -3.06
CA PRO A 226 4.59 10.08 -3.08
C PRO A 226 5.90 9.53 -3.64
N GLU A 227 6.60 10.30 -4.46
CA GLU A 227 7.93 9.98 -4.96
C GLU A 227 8.98 9.81 -3.85
N PHE A 228 8.73 10.34 -2.65
CA PHE A 228 9.58 10.15 -1.47
C PHE A 228 9.23 8.91 -0.64
N PHE A 229 8.60 7.90 -1.28
CA PHE A 229 8.15 6.67 -0.62
C PHE A 229 9.24 6.01 0.25
N TYR A 230 10.51 6.06 -0.14
CA TYR A 230 11.63 5.45 0.56
C TYR A 230 11.89 6.07 1.95
N ILE A 231 11.48 7.32 2.14
CA ILE A 231 11.51 8.01 3.44
C ILE A 231 10.35 7.51 4.31
N SER A 232 9.16 7.35 3.71
CA SER A 232 7.95 6.95 4.45
C SER A 232 8.01 5.54 5.04
N VAL A 233 8.89 4.68 4.50
CA VAL A 233 9.06 3.28 4.95
C VAL A 233 10.35 3.02 5.71
N SER A 234 11.15 4.05 5.97
CA SER A 234 12.46 3.93 6.63
C SER A 234 12.47 4.80 7.89
N ASP A 235 12.24 4.20 9.05
CA ASP A 235 12.24 4.93 10.33
C ASP A 235 13.55 5.68 10.59
N SER A 236 14.67 5.09 10.17
CA SER A 236 16.01 5.69 10.20
C SER A 236 16.12 6.95 9.35
N ARG A 237 15.23 7.16 8.37
CA ARG A 237 15.24 8.30 7.46
C ARG A 237 14.40 9.47 7.94
N LEU A 238 13.63 9.32 9.02
CA LEU A 238 12.83 10.40 9.60
C LEU A 238 13.73 11.58 10.02
N PRO A 239 13.25 12.82 9.86
CA PRO A 239 14.06 13.99 10.19
C PRO A 239 14.28 14.10 11.69
N MET A 240 15.51 14.42 12.07
CA MET A 240 15.89 14.79 13.42
C MET A 240 15.84 16.31 13.55
N VAL A 241 15.13 16.80 14.57
CA VAL A 241 15.05 18.24 14.88
C VAL A 241 15.68 18.48 16.25
N GLU A 242 16.86 19.09 16.25
CA GLU A 242 17.54 19.54 17.46
C GLU A 242 17.14 21.00 17.74
N SER A 243 16.96 21.34 19.01
CA SER A 243 16.62 22.72 19.40
C SER A 243 17.58 23.24 20.46
N SER A 244 17.92 24.53 20.34
CA SER A 244 18.60 25.30 21.37
C SER A 244 17.89 26.64 21.53
N ALA A 245 17.82 27.15 22.76
CA ALA A 245 17.10 28.38 23.06
C ALA A 245 17.98 29.33 23.88
N ASP A 246 17.77 30.63 23.67
CA ASP A 246 18.32 31.72 24.45
C ASP A 246 17.26 32.80 24.73
N ASP A 247 17.67 33.96 25.25
CA ASP A 247 16.76 35.06 25.59
C ASP A 247 16.10 35.71 24.34
N GLU A 248 16.61 35.44 23.13
CA GLU A 248 16.12 36.03 21.88
C GLU A 248 15.17 35.10 21.11
N GLY A 249 15.29 33.78 21.28
CA GLY A 249 14.45 32.83 20.55
C GLY A 249 14.86 31.37 20.69
N ILE A 250 14.38 30.57 19.74
CA ILE A 250 14.76 29.17 19.55
C ILE A 250 15.40 28.98 18.18
N LEU A 251 16.53 28.29 18.17
CA LEU A 251 17.20 27.78 16.98
C LEU A 251 16.82 26.31 16.81
N LEU A 252 16.23 25.99 15.68
CA LEU A 252 15.90 24.63 15.25
C LEU A 252 16.89 24.19 14.18
N GLU A 253 17.55 23.06 14.37
CA GLU A 253 18.41 22.41 13.38
C GLU A 253 17.74 21.12 12.91
N PHE A 254 17.45 21.06 11.61
CA PHE A 254 16.82 19.94 10.94
C PHE A 254 17.87 19.14 10.16
N ARG A 255 17.86 17.82 10.32
CA ARG A 255 18.69 16.87 9.57
C ARG A 255 17.85 15.69 9.12
N LEU A 256 18.15 15.13 7.97
CA LEU A 256 17.55 13.86 7.56
C LEU A 256 18.33 12.70 8.20
N GLY A 257 17.65 11.69 8.74
CA GLY A 257 18.33 10.54 9.34
C GLY A 257 19.04 9.67 8.29
N PRO A 258 19.86 8.68 8.70
CA PRO A 258 20.65 7.87 7.76
C PRO A 258 19.78 7.01 6.83
N ALA A 259 20.27 6.79 5.60
CA ALA A 259 19.65 5.88 4.66
C ALA A 259 20.04 4.42 4.95
N GLU A 260 19.04 3.53 5.01
CA GLU A 260 19.23 2.08 5.18
C GLU A 260 18.77 1.26 3.96
N LEU A 261 18.02 1.88 3.06
CA LEU A 261 17.53 1.28 1.81
C LEU A 261 18.42 1.67 0.63
N ASN A 262 18.37 0.88 -0.44
CA ASN A 262 18.97 1.25 -1.71
C ASN A 262 18.05 2.24 -2.47
N GLU A 263 17.95 3.47 -1.95
CA GLU A 263 17.04 4.51 -2.42
C GLU A 263 17.16 4.71 -3.95
N ASP A 264 18.38 4.81 -4.48
CA ASP A 264 18.63 5.09 -5.90
C ASP A 264 18.10 3.98 -6.82
N GLU A 265 18.25 2.71 -6.43
CA GLU A 265 17.70 1.59 -7.20
C GLU A 265 16.16 1.61 -7.17
N MET A 266 15.58 1.91 -6.01
CA MET A 266 14.13 1.97 -5.85
C MET A 266 13.53 3.13 -6.65
N ILE A 267 14.15 4.32 -6.60
CA ILE A 267 13.76 5.49 -7.38
C ILE A 267 13.80 5.16 -8.88
N ALA A 268 14.89 4.54 -9.36
CA ALA A 268 15.01 4.15 -10.77
C ALA A 268 13.93 3.14 -11.21
N LYS A 269 13.57 2.18 -10.33
CA LYS A 269 12.47 1.23 -10.58
C LYS A 269 11.12 1.94 -10.62
N PHE A 270 10.89 2.87 -9.69
CA PHE A 270 9.66 3.66 -9.63
C PHE A 270 9.47 4.51 -10.88
N ASP A 271 10.49 5.27 -11.28
CA ASP A 271 10.48 6.10 -12.49
C ASP A 271 10.20 5.27 -13.75
N ASN A 272 10.80 4.08 -13.85
CA ASN A 272 10.55 3.17 -14.96
C ASN A 272 9.10 2.66 -14.98
N ALA A 273 8.54 2.32 -13.82
CA ALA A 273 7.16 1.87 -13.70
C ALA A 273 6.19 2.98 -14.08
N VAL A 274 6.41 4.20 -13.59
CA VAL A 274 5.61 5.40 -13.92
C VAL A 274 5.67 5.69 -15.42
N TYR A 275 6.86 5.68 -16.02
CA TYR A 275 7.02 5.86 -17.47
C TYR A 275 6.23 4.81 -18.27
N ASN A 276 6.34 3.53 -17.89
CA ASN A 276 5.61 2.44 -18.54
C ASN A 276 4.09 2.50 -18.32
N PHE A 277 3.66 3.03 -17.18
CA PHE A 277 2.25 3.28 -16.91
C PHE A 277 1.73 4.41 -17.78
N MET A 278 2.40 5.57 -17.77
CA MET A 278 1.91 6.77 -18.42
C MET A 278 1.99 6.73 -19.96
N ARG A 279 2.82 5.87 -20.56
CA ARG A 279 3.01 5.82 -22.02
C ARG A 279 1.77 5.46 -22.84
N SER A 280 0.76 4.80 -22.22
CA SER A 280 -0.47 4.41 -22.91
C SER A 280 -1.65 5.34 -22.60
N ILE A 281 -1.44 6.36 -21.75
CA ILE A 281 -2.48 7.33 -21.41
C ILE A 281 -2.49 8.39 -22.51
N ASP A 282 -3.66 8.62 -23.13
CA ASP A 282 -3.82 9.70 -24.10
C ASP A 282 -3.92 11.05 -23.38
N LYS A 283 -2.78 11.71 -23.24
CA LYS A 283 -2.68 13.03 -22.61
C LYS A 283 -3.30 14.18 -23.43
N ASN A 284 -3.84 13.91 -24.63
CA ASN A 284 -4.57 14.92 -25.41
C ASN A 284 -6.08 14.91 -25.13
N ALA A 285 -6.57 13.91 -24.39
CA ALA A 285 -7.96 13.82 -23.96
C ALA A 285 -8.30 14.90 -22.91
N SER A 286 -9.57 15.04 -22.57
CA SER A 286 -10.00 15.93 -21.49
C SER A 286 -9.48 15.44 -20.12
N ALA A 287 -9.41 16.33 -19.13
CA ALA A 287 -8.90 15.97 -17.79
C ALA A 287 -9.67 14.79 -17.17
N SER A 288 -11.00 14.75 -17.30
CA SER A 288 -11.83 13.64 -16.82
C SER A 288 -11.61 12.34 -17.59
N GLU A 289 -11.31 12.41 -18.89
CA GLU A 289 -10.97 11.20 -19.68
C GLU A 289 -9.57 10.68 -19.35
N ILE A 290 -8.62 11.56 -19.04
CA ILE A 290 -7.28 11.18 -18.57
C ILE A 290 -7.38 10.54 -17.19
N GLU A 291 -8.15 11.14 -16.29
CA GLU A 291 -8.43 10.60 -14.96
C GLU A 291 -8.99 9.17 -15.05
N LEU A 292 -10.05 8.97 -15.83
CA LEU A 292 -10.68 7.67 -16.03
C LEU A 292 -9.69 6.62 -16.59
N GLN A 293 -8.87 7.00 -17.58
CA GLN A 293 -7.83 6.11 -18.12
C GLN A 293 -6.81 5.67 -17.05
N ILE A 294 -6.43 6.58 -16.15
CA ILE A 294 -5.49 6.28 -15.07
C ILE A 294 -6.16 5.39 -14.02
N HIS A 295 -7.41 5.68 -13.66
CA HIS A 295 -8.21 4.89 -12.73
C HIS A 295 -8.33 3.44 -13.18
N ASP A 296 -8.83 3.22 -14.40
CA ASP A 296 -9.09 1.89 -14.94
C ASP A 296 -7.80 1.09 -15.04
N LYS A 297 -6.76 1.71 -15.58
CA LYS A 297 -5.46 1.06 -15.73
C LYS A 297 -4.83 0.73 -14.37
N LEU A 298 -5.03 1.56 -13.35
CA LEU A 298 -4.53 1.28 -12.01
C LEU A 298 -5.23 0.04 -11.43
N ASN A 299 -6.56 -0.04 -11.52
CA ASN A 299 -7.34 -1.18 -11.04
C ASN A 299 -7.06 -2.47 -11.84
N GLU A 300 -6.69 -2.37 -13.11
CA GLU A 300 -6.22 -3.51 -13.91
C GLU A 300 -4.81 -3.97 -13.54
N THR A 301 -3.96 -3.06 -13.05
CA THR A 301 -2.54 -3.32 -12.79
C THR A 301 -2.31 -3.83 -11.37
N VAL A 302 -2.95 -3.19 -10.39
CA VAL A 302 -2.68 -3.40 -8.96
C VAL A 302 -3.59 -4.50 -8.42
N SER A 303 -3.14 -5.14 -7.34
CA SER A 303 -3.95 -6.09 -6.61
C SER A 303 -3.84 -5.86 -5.12
N TYR A 304 -4.99 -5.88 -4.44
CA TYR A 304 -5.04 -5.64 -3.02
C TYR A 304 -4.20 -6.67 -2.24
N ASP A 305 -3.39 -6.17 -1.31
CA ASP A 305 -2.47 -6.99 -0.51
C ASP A 305 -3.17 -7.53 0.74
N ARG A 306 -4.02 -8.54 0.54
CA ARG A 306 -4.74 -9.21 1.63
C ARG A 306 -3.80 -9.98 2.57
N GLU A 307 -2.68 -10.46 2.05
CA GLU A 307 -1.70 -11.21 2.84
C GLU A 307 -1.09 -10.33 3.94
N LEU A 308 -0.82 -9.04 3.65
CA LEU A 308 -0.36 -8.09 4.66
C LEU A 308 -1.31 -8.02 5.86
N LEU A 309 -2.62 -7.97 5.60
CA LEU A 309 -3.65 -7.95 6.64
C LEU A 309 -3.75 -9.27 7.39
N GLU A 310 -3.70 -10.40 6.67
CA GLU A 310 -3.81 -11.74 7.24
C GLU A 310 -2.62 -12.10 8.14
N LEU A 311 -1.42 -11.65 7.78
CA LEU A 311 -0.21 -11.84 8.57
C LEU A 311 -0.16 -10.92 9.79
N GLY A 312 -1.01 -9.89 9.85
CA GLY A 312 -0.98 -8.88 10.91
C GLY A 312 0.39 -8.19 10.96
N LEU A 313 1.02 -7.97 9.81
CA LEU A 313 2.27 -7.21 9.74
C LEU A 313 1.90 -5.74 9.85
N TYR A 314 2.26 -5.15 10.98
CA TYR A 314 1.85 -3.80 11.32
C TYR A 314 2.98 -2.76 11.19
N GLY A 315 4.09 -3.10 10.51
CA GLY A 315 5.23 -2.19 10.33
C GLY A 315 5.20 -1.39 9.03
N PRO A 316 6.19 -0.50 8.82
CA PRO A 316 6.37 0.16 7.53
C PRO A 316 6.54 -0.87 6.41
N ASP A 317 5.67 -0.82 5.40
CA ASP A 317 5.71 -1.71 4.23
C ASP A 317 5.47 -0.90 2.95
N LEU A 318 6.19 -1.25 1.88
CA LEU A 318 6.03 -0.61 0.58
C LEU A 318 4.62 -0.76 0.01
N ALA A 319 3.84 -1.75 0.44
CA ALA A 319 2.41 -1.89 0.11
C ALA A 319 1.58 -0.64 0.49
N HIS A 320 2.06 0.19 1.41
CA HIS A 320 1.43 1.44 1.83
C HIS A 320 1.88 2.67 1.00
N THR A 321 2.57 2.45 -0.12
CA THR A 321 3.18 3.52 -0.92
C THR A 321 2.84 3.39 -2.40
N ALA A 322 3.02 4.47 -3.15
CA ALA A 322 2.93 4.42 -4.61
C ALA A 322 3.90 3.38 -5.22
N TYR A 323 5.05 3.13 -4.59
CA TYR A 323 6.01 2.12 -5.03
C TYR A 323 5.44 0.70 -4.94
N GLY A 324 4.72 0.35 -3.86
CA GLY A 324 4.07 -0.96 -3.73
C GLY A 324 3.07 -1.23 -4.86
N ALA A 325 2.25 -0.23 -5.15
CA ALA A 325 1.25 -0.29 -6.20
C ALA A 325 1.87 -0.40 -7.60
N LEU A 326 2.88 0.42 -7.91
CA LEU A 326 3.46 0.49 -9.26
C LEU A 326 4.62 -0.48 -9.50
N VAL A 327 5.28 -0.97 -8.46
CA VAL A 327 6.48 -1.82 -8.54
C VAL A 327 6.26 -3.12 -7.78
N GLU A 328 6.46 -3.13 -6.45
CA GLU A 328 6.38 -4.31 -5.59
C GLU A 328 6.29 -3.92 -4.10
N ASN A 329 5.62 -4.75 -3.29
CA ASN A 329 5.60 -4.58 -1.83
C ASN A 329 6.93 -5.01 -1.17
N SER A 330 7.06 -4.88 0.15
CA SER A 330 8.30 -5.23 0.87
C SER A 330 8.65 -6.73 0.81
N ARG A 331 7.72 -7.58 0.36
CA ARG A 331 7.92 -9.03 0.14
C ARG A 331 8.31 -9.38 -1.30
N GLY A 332 8.46 -8.38 -2.17
CA GLY A 332 8.80 -8.57 -3.59
C GLY A 332 7.64 -9.04 -4.45
N ALA A 333 6.40 -8.97 -3.95
CA ALA A 333 5.22 -9.25 -4.75
C ALA A 333 4.86 -8.02 -5.59
N LYS A 334 4.86 -8.19 -6.91
CA LYS A 334 4.63 -7.08 -7.85
C LYS A 334 3.22 -6.54 -7.79
N HIS A 335 3.10 -5.22 -7.93
CA HIS A 335 1.82 -4.50 -7.98
C HIS A 335 0.89 -4.88 -6.83
N ARG A 336 1.45 -4.91 -5.61
CA ARG A 336 0.73 -5.24 -4.38
C ARG A 336 0.72 -4.05 -3.45
N ALA A 337 -0.47 -3.58 -3.14
CA ALA A 337 -0.69 -2.44 -2.27
C ALA A 337 -1.98 -2.59 -1.47
N VAL A 338 -2.11 -1.79 -0.41
CA VAL A 338 -3.38 -1.55 0.28
C VAL A 338 -3.86 -0.12 0.00
N CYS A 339 -4.93 0.31 0.67
CA CYS A 339 -5.69 1.51 0.30
C CYS A 339 -4.87 2.78 0.11
N ASP A 340 -3.91 3.08 0.98
CA ASP A 340 -3.03 4.24 0.87
C ASP A 340 -1.97 4.11 -0.24
N GLY A 341 -1.51 2.91 -0.55
CA GLY A 341 -0.66 2.65 -1.71
C GLY A 341 -1.40 2.90 -3.03
N TYR A 342 -2.67 2.47 -3.14
CA TYR A 342 -3.55 2.83 -4.26
C TYR A 342 -3.73 4.34 -4.36
N ALA A 343 -4.10 4.98 -3.25
CA ALA A 343 -4.37 6.41 -3.23
C ALA A 343 -3.13 7.25 -3.58
N GLN A 344 -1.95 6.86 -3.10
CA GLN A 344 -0.68 7.53 -3.42
C GLN A 344 -0.27 7.34 -4.88
N ALA A 345 -0.44 6.14 -5.44
CA ALA A 345 -0.16 5.90 -6.86
C ALA A 345 -1.09 6.70 -7.76
N TYR A 346 -2.39 6.71 -7.44
CA TYR A 346 -3.39 7.42 -8.21
C TYR A 346 -3.13 8.93 -8.23
N GLN A 347 -2.94 9.56 -7.06
CA GLN A 347 -2.61 10.99 -7.01
C GLN A 347 -1.31 11.31 -7.75
N TYR A 348 -0.28 10.47 -7.64
CA TYR A 348 1.00 10.71 -8.28
C TYR A 348 0.86 10.67 -9.81
N LEU A 349 0.17 9.66 -10.34
CA LEU A 349 -0.07 9.52 -11.79
C LEU A 349 -0.93 10.65 -12.35
N LEU A 350 -1.95 11.11 -11.61
CA LEU A 350 -2.74 12.29 -11.95
C LEU A 350 -1.89 13.56 -11.99
N ARG A 351 -1.00 13.76 -11.01
CA ARG A 351 -0.04 14.88 -11.00
C ARG A 351 0.90 14.82 -12.21
N GLN A 352 1.36 13.64 -12.62
CA GLN A 352 2.15 13.44 -13.87
C GLN A 352 1.36 13.75 -15.16
N ALA A 353 0.05 13.90 -15.06
CA ALA A 353 -0.84 14.37 -16.13
C ALA A 353 -1.29 15.83 -15.96
N GLY A 354 -0.81 16.55 -14.94
CA GLY A 354 -1.21 17.93 -14.65
C GLY A 354 -2.58 18.06 -13.98
N ILE A 355 -3.11 16.98 -13.42
CA ILE A 355 -4.38 16.97 -12.69
C ILE A 355 -4.07 17.03 -11.20
N CYS A 356 -4.65 18.02 -10.51
CA CYS A 356 -4.49 18.19 -9.08
C CYS A 356 -5.31 17.12 -8.33
N ALA A 357 -4.64 16.38 -7.45
CA ALA A 357 -5.25 15.38 -6.60
C ALA A 357 -4.48 15.27 -5.29
N ALA A 358 -5.18 14.85 -4.23
CA ALA A 358 -4.59 14.59 -2.92
C ALA A 358 -5.19 13.33 -2.31
N GLN A 359 -4.39 12.61 -1.54
CA GLN A 359 -4.85 11.51 -0.71
C GLN A 359 -5.70 12.05 0.43
N VAL A 360 -6.84 11.42 0.66
CA VAL A 360 -7.73 11.59 1.81
C VAL A 360 -7.56 10.37 2.71
N THR A 361 -7.69 10.57 4.01
CA THR A 361 -7.68 9.47 4.99
C THR A 361 -8.89 9.58 5.90
N GLY A 362 -9.41 8.47 6.41
CA GLY A 362 -10.60 8.50 7.25
C GLY A 362 -11.02 7.11 7.70
N LYS A 363 -12.31 6.96 8.01
CA LYS A 363 -12.94 5.65 8.20
C LYS A 363 -13.75 5.30 6.98
N ALA A 364 -13.71 4.04 6.59
CA ALA A 364 -14.66 3.49 5.66
C ALA A 364 -15.31 2.25 6.27
N ASP A 365 -16.64 2.19 6.25
CA ASP A 365 -17.41 1.13 6.91
C ASP A 365 -18.38 0.45 5.96
N THR A 366 -18.67 -0.81 6.29
CA THR A 366 -19.65 -1.69 5.67
C THR A 366 -20.48 -2.34 6.79
N PRO A 367 -21.79 -2.61 6.61
CA PRO A 367 -22.66 -3.09 7.68
C PRO A 367 -22.07 -4.21 8.55
N GLU A 368 -22.23 -4.14 9.88
CA GLU A 368 -21.66 -5.11 10.84
C GLU A 368 -21.79 -6.58 10.40
N GLY A 369 -20.67 -7.31 10.36
CA GLY A 369 -20.62 -8.73 9.99
C GLY A 369 -20.40 -9.02 8.50
N THR A 370 -20.01 -8.00 7.72
CA THR A 370 -19.61 -8.09 6.31
C THR A 370 -18.09 -8.28 6.16
N LEU A 371 -17.62 -8.53 4.92
CA LEU A 371 -16.25 -8.97 4.62
C LEU A 371 -15.17 -7.90 4.87
N TRP A 372 -15.55 -6.63 5.05
CA TRP A 372 -14.65 -5.47 4.94
C TRP A 372 -14.68 -4.52 6.16
N GLY A 373 -15.35 -4.93 7.26
CA GLY A 373 -15.85 -4.03 8.31
C GLY A 373 -14.89 -3.01 8.93
N ASP A 374 -15.48 -1.91 9.42
CA ASP A 374 -14.92 -0.85 10.29
C ASP A 374 -13.38 -0.68 10.23
N ALA A 375 -12.88 -0.06 9.15
CA ALA A 375 -11.44 0.13 8.95
C ALA A 375 -11.06 1.59 8.68
N TYR A 376 -9.83 1.95 9.11
CA TYR A 376 -9.18 3.13 8.57
C TYR A 376 -8.94 2.92 7.09
N HIS A 377 -9.20 3.95 6.30
CA HIS A 377 -9.14 3.87 4.86
C HIS A 377 -8.50 5.11 4.25
N ALA A 378 -8.03 4.94 3.03
CA ALA A 378 -7.44 6.01 2.23
C ALA A 378 -7.98 5.96 0.81
N TRP A 379 -8.34 7.13 0.30
CA TRP A 379 -8.84 7.34 -1.05
C TRP A 379 -8.34 8.69 -1.56
N ASN A 380 -8.91 9.26 -2.61
CA ASN A 380 -8.46 10.52 -3.19
C ASN A 380 -9.56 11.56 -3.32
N ILE A 381 -9.12 12.82 -3.32
CA ILE A 381 -9.88 13.94 -3.87
C ILE A 381 -9.17 14.48 -5.12
N VAL A 382 -9.93 14.75 -6.18
CA VAL A 382 -9.42 15.14 -7.51
C VAL A 382 -10.11 16.42 -7.98
N LYS A 383 -9.35 17.32 -8.61
CA LYS A 383 -9.85 18.57 -9.19
C LYS A 383 -10.04 18.43 -10.70
N LEU A 384 -11.26 18.61 -11.18
CA LEU A 384 -11.62 18.60 -12.60
C LEU A 384 -12.43 19.84 -12.93
N ASP A 385 -12.00 20.64 -13.91
CA ASP A 385 -12.68 21.88 -14.32
C ASP A 385 -13.12 22.78 -13.16
N ASP A 386 -12.22 23.01 -12.19
CA ASP A 386 -12.46 23.79 -10.97
C ASP A 386 -13.48 23.23 -9.97
N GLU A 387 -13.97 22.01 -10.18
CA GLU A 387 -14.78 21.26 -9.23
C GLU A 387 -13.98 20.11 -8.60
N TRP A 388 -14.39 19.73 -7.38
CA TRP A 388 -13.73 18.69 -6.59
C TRP A 388 -14.59 17.44 -6.50
N TYR A 389 -13.95 16.29 -6.62
CA TYR A 389 -14.56 14.95 -6.65
C TYR A 389 -13.79 13.98 -5.76
N GLU A 390 -14.49 13.07 -5.10
CA GLU A 390 -13.92 11.93 -4.36
C GLU A 390 -13.78 10.75 -5.31
N VAL A 391 -12.68 10.00 -5.17
CA VAL A 391 -12.39 8.78 -5.95
C VAL A 391 -11.76 7.73 -5.05
N ASP A 392 -12.27 6.49 -5.07
CA ASP A 392 -11.70 5.36 -4.34
C ASP A 392 -11.37 4.18 -5.27
N CYS A 393 -10.16 4.22 -5.85
CA CYS A 393 -9.65 3.14 -6.70
C CYS A 393 -9.58 1.80 -5.95
N CYS A 394 -9.30 1.83 -4.64
CA CYS A 394 -9.09 0.61 -3.87
C CYS A 394 -10.39 -0.19 -3.73
N TRP A 395 -11.51 0.49 -3.51
CA TRP A 395 -12.81 -0.18 -3.42
C TRP A 395 -13.43 -0.43 -4.80
N ASP A 396 -13.07 0.36 -5.82
CA ASP A 396 -13.41 0.07 -7.21
C ASP A 396 -12.65 -1.15 -7.79
N ASP A 397 -11.51 -1.57 -7.20
CA ASP A 397 -10.85 -2.87 -7.49
C ASP A 397 -11.60 -4.05 -6.83
N LEU A 398 -12.70 -4.44 -7.47
CA LEU A 398 -13.48 -5.62 -7.09
C LEU A 398 -12.80 -6.96 -7.42
N GLU A 399 -11.57 -6.95 -7.96
CA GLU A 399 -10.80 -8.14 -8.33
C GLU A 399 -11.56 -9.12 -9.27
N ILE A 400 -12.55 -8.63 -10.03
CA ILE A 400 -13.44 -9.45 -10.89
C ILE A 400 -12.63 -10.30 -11.89
N ASP A 401 -11.50 -9.78 -12.37
CA ASP A 401 -10.62 -10.45 -13.33
C ASP A 401 -9.96 -11.70 -12.75
N LYS A 402 -9.82 -11.72 -11.43
CA LYS A 402 -9.18 -12.77 -10.62
C LYS A 402 -10.19 -13.85 -10.20
N LEU A 403 -11.47 -13.71 -10.56
CA LEU A 403 -12.47 -14.76 -10.38
C LEU A 403 -12.06 -16.04 -11.13
N GLN A 404 -12.04 -17.15 -10.40
CA GLN A 404 -11.72 -18.49 -10.91
C GLN A 404 -12.87 -19.07 -11.75
N ASP A 405 -14.12 -18.69 -11.48
CA ASP A 405 -15.27 -19.12 -12.27
C ASP A 405 -15.33 -18.33 -13.59
N PHE A 406 -14.84 -18.98 -14.64
CA PHE A 406 -14.76 -18.42 -15.99
C PHE A 406 -16.12 -18.04 -16.58
N TYR A 407 -17.18 -18.80 -16.27
CA TYR A 407 -18.51 -18.50 -16.78
C TYR A 407 -19.05 -17.24 -16.08
N LEU A 408 -19.02 -17.23 -14.74
CA LEU A 408 -19.47 -16.07 -13.96
C LEU A 408 -18.75 -14.79 -14.38
N LYS A 409 -17.42 -14.83 -14.44
CA LYS A 409 -16.57 -13.70 -14.87
C LYS A 409 -16.98 -13.18 -16.24
N ARG A 410 -17.17 -14.07 -17.22
CA ARG A 410 -17.58 -13.70 -18.58
C ARG A 410 -18.96 -13.05 -18.59
N GLU A 411 -19.93 -13.63 -17.90
CA GLU A 411 -21.30 -13.09 -17.88
C GLU A 411 -21.37 -11.72 -17.18
N ILE A 412 -20.58 -11.49 -16.12
CA ILE A 412 -20.45 -10.17 -15.49
C ILE A 412 -19.93 -9.13 -16.49
N LYS A 413 -18.82 -9.44 -17.16
CA LYS A 413 -18.18 -8.52 -18.13
C LYS A 413 -19.05 -8.25 -19.37
N ASN A 414 -19.89 -9.20 -19.78
CA ASN A 414 -20.83 -9.02 -20.88
C ASN A 414 -21.97 -8.04 -20.54
N LEU A 415 -22.22 -7.76 -19.26
CA LEU A 415 -23.17 -6.76 -18.80
C LEU A 415 -22.45 -5.42 -18.64
N GLU A 416 -21.96 -4.87 -19.75
CA GLU A 416 -21.03 -3.72 -19.81
C GLU A 416 -21.46 -2.55 -18.90
N ASP A 417 -22.71 -2.09 -19.00
CA ASP A 417 -23.22 -1.00 -18.15
C ASP A 417 -23.12 -1.34 -16.66
N LYS A 418 -23.51 -2.57 -16.28
CA LYS A 418 -23.47 -3.00 -14.87
C LYS A 418 -22.05 -3.18 -14.39
N TYR A 419 -21.17 -3.72 -15.24
CA TYR A 419 -19.75 -3.86 -14.94
C TYR A 419 -19.14 -2.49 -14.69
N PHE A 420 -19.39 -1.52 -15.58
CA PHE A 420 -18.96 -0.14 -15.41
C PHE A 420 -19.48 0.46 -14.08
N TYR A 421 -20.77 0.32 -13.77
CA TYR A 421 -21.32 0.85 -12.52
C TYR A 421 -20.72 0.27 -11.24
N VAL A 422 -20.26 -0.99 -11.25
CA VAL A 422 -19.66 -1.61 -10.05
C VAL A 422 -18.16 -1.38 -9.95
N THR A 423 -17.44 -1.24 -11.06
CA THR A 423 -16.00 -0.94 -11.04
C THR A 423 -15.70 0.56 -11.00
N HIS A 424 -16.73 1.39 -10.89
CA HIS A 424 -16.63 2.85 -10.74
C HIS A 424 -17.58 3.34 -9.65
N HIS A 425 -18.03 2.46 -8.76
CA HIS A 425 -19.06 2.84 -7.79
C HIS A 425 -18.61 4.03 -6.92
N TRP A 426 -17.31 4.16 -6.63
CA TRP A 426 -16.73 5.26 -5.87
C TRP A 426 -15.96 6.28 -6.72
N PHE A 427 -16.13 6.24 -8.05
CA PHE A 427 -15.49 7.19 -8.96
C PHE A 427 -16.32 8.48 -9.10
N ASN A 428 -15.65 9.62 -8.94
CA ASN A 428 -16.20 10.97 -9.07
C ASN A 428 -17.48 11.23 -8.27
N ARG A 429 -17.43 10.97 -6.97
CA ARG A 429 -18.51 11.23 -6.01
C ARG A 429 -18.36 12.57 -5.30
N THR A 430 -19.45 13.10 -4.78
CA THR A 430 -19.41 14.18 -3.79
C THR A 430 -19.03 13.64 -2.42
N THR A 431 -18.45 14.48 -1.55
CA THR A 431 -18.17 14.11 -0.15
C THR A 431 -19.45 13.74 0.59
N GLU A 432 -20.60 14.30 0.22
CA GLU A 432 -21.88 13.94 0.85
C GLU A 432 -22.39 12.58 0.40
N GLU A 433 -22.26 12.24 -0.90
CA GLU A 433 -22.59 10.89 -1.37
C GLU A 433 -21.72 9.85 -0.66
N MET A 434 -20.40 10.09 -0.57
CA MET A 434 -19.44 9.18 0.05
C MET A 434 -19.82 8.78 1.50
N LYS A 435 -20.52 9.62 2.26
CA LYS A 435 -20.96 9.27 3.64
C LYS A 435 -22.00 8.15 3.68
N HIS A 436 -22.75 7.93 2.60
CA HIS A 436 -23.74 6.88 2.50
C HIS A 436 -23.99 6.55 1.02
N LEU A 437 -23.21 5.58 0.52
CA LEU A 437 -23.33 5.03 -0.82
C LEU A 437 -24.02 3.67 -0.75
N PRO A 438 -25.33 3.58 -1.10
CA PRO A 438 -26.06 2.34 -1.03
C PRO A 438 -25.79 1.44 -2.24
N ALA A 439 -25.69 0.15 -1.98
CA ALA A 439 -25.93 -0.86 -3.00
C ALA A 439 -27.34 -0.70 -3.59
N SER A 440 -27.49 -0.84 -4.92
CA SER A 440 -28.78 -0.64 -5.60
C SER A 440 -29.06 -1.73 -6.64
N GLU A 441 -30.27 -1.72 -7.22
CA GLU A 441 -30.61 -2.60 -8.35
C GLU A 441 -29.74 -2.35 -9.59
N ARG A 442 -29.09 -1.18 -9.69
CA ARG A 442 -28.11 -0.91 -10.75
C ARG A 442 -26.87 -1.77 -10.59
N THR A 443 -26.42 -1.98 -9.35
CA THR A 443 -25.22 -2.79 -9.02
C THR A 443 -25.53 -4.28 -8.80
N ARG A 444 -26.81 -4.65 -8.68
CA ARG A 444 -27.24 -6.06 -8.54
C ARG A 444 -27.12 -6.87 -9.84
N PHE A 445 -26.54 -8.06 -9.76
CA PHE A 445 -26.40 -9.00 -10.87
C PHE A 445 -27.44 -10.12 -10.83
N PHE A 446 -27.94 -10.48 -12.01
CA PHE A 446 -28.83 -11.62 -12.26
C PHE A 446 -28.20 -12.49 -13.34
N ILE A 447 -27.46 -13.52 -12.94
CA ILE A 447 -26.74 -14.41 -13.85
C ILE A 447 -27.37 -15.80 -13.79
N PRO A 448 -27.84 -16.37 -14.92
CA PRO A 448 -28.46 -17.69 -14.93
C PRO A 448 -27.55 -18.74 -14.28
N GLY A 449 -28.08 -19.43 -13.27
CA GLY A 449 -27.35 -20.44 -12.50
C GLY A 449 -26.72 -19.94 -11.21
N TYR A 450 -26.82 -18.64 -10.89
CA TYR A 450 -26.40 -18.04 -9.62
C TYR A 450 -27.59 -17.36 -8.93
N GLU A 451 -27.59 -17.34 -7.60
CA GLU A 451 -28.50 -16.45 -6.87
C GLU A 451 -28.17 -15.00 -7.17
N SER A 452 -29.17 -14.11 -7.17
CA SER A 452 -28.95 -12.68 -7.38
C SER A 452 -28.02 -12.13 -6.29
N PHE A 453 -27.00 -11.37 -6.68
CA PHE A 453 -25.97 -10.89 -5.76
C PHE A 453 -25.54 -9.48 -6.13
N ASN A 454 -24.85 -8.82 -5.20
CA ASN A 454 -24.21 -7.54 -5.42
C ASN A 454 -22.73 -7.66 -5.05
N PHE A 455 -21.86 -7.02 -5.83
CA PHE A 455 -20.45 -6.85 -5.45
C PHE A 455 -20.27 -5.68 -4.49
N ILE A 456 -21.22 -4.74 -4.55
CA ILE A 456 -21.25 -3.53 -3.76
C ILE A 456 -22.18 -3.77 -2.58
N GLU A 457 -21.73 -3.39 -1.39
CA GLU A 457 -22.55 -3.28 -0.20
C GLU A 457 -22.87 -1.81 0.07
N GLU A 458 -23.80 -1.53 0.98
CA GLU A 458 -23.94 -0.17 1.48
C GLU A 458 -22.65 0.21 2.19
N THR A 459 -22.14 1.41 1.92
CA THR A 459 -20.88 1.87 2.48
C THR A 459 -20.92 3.31 2.93
N SER A 460 -20.00 3.67 3.82
CA SER A 460 -19.74 5.04 4.22
C SER A 460 -18.24 5.31 4.21
N HIS A 461 -17.86 6.51 3.77
CA HIS A 461 -16.53 7.08 3.91
C HIS A 461 -16.63 8.40 4.68
N GLU A 462 -16.01 8.42 5.85
CA GLU A 462 -15.99 9.57 6.73
C GLU A 462 -14.56 10.09 6.89
N ARG A 463 -14.32 11.29 6.35
CA ARG A 463 -13.05 12.03 6.54
C ARG A 463 -12.80 12.40 8.00
N TRP A 464 -13.88 12.66 8.74
CA TRP A 464 -13.87 13.19 10.10
C TRP A 464 -14.19 12.09 11.08
N ILE A 465 -13.24 11.75 11.94
CA ILE A 465 -13.46 10.80 13.02
C ILE A 465 -13.63 11.60 14.31
N ARG A 466 -14.59 11.22 15.16
CA ARG A 466 -14.85 11.93 16.42
C ARG A 466 -13.63 11.88 17.35
N PRO A 467 -13.40 12.94 18.16
CA PRO A 467 -12.12 13.25 18.80
C PRO A 467 -11.93 12.59 20.17
N ASP A 468 -12.32 11.33 20.35
CA ASP A 468 -12.23 10.70 21.68
C ASP A 468 -10.84 10.20 22.08
N GLU A 469 -9.83 10.29 21.21
CA GLU A 469 -8.44 9.91 21.52
C GLU A 469 -7.38 10.87 20.93
N ASP A 470 -6.28 11.15 21.67
CA ASP A 470 -5.26 12.16 21.30
C ASP A 470 -4.50 11.87 19.99
N TRP A 471 -4.57 10.65 19.46
CA TRP A 471 -3.83 10.23 18.26
C TRP A 471 -4.50 10.63 16.92
N TYR A 472 -5.65 11.33 16.96
CA TYR A 472 -6.37 11.84 15.78
C TYR A 472 -5.79 13.12 15.16
N ARG A 473 -4.91 13.84 15.87
CA ARG A 473 -4.50 15.21 15.48
C ARG A 473 -3.85 15.30 14.09
N SER A 474 -3.10 14.29 13.66
CA SER A 474 -2.44 14.30 12.35
C SER A 474 -3.44 14.13 11.20
N PHE A 475 -4.45 13.28 11.37
CA PHE A 475 -5.52 13.09 10.39
C PHE A 475 -6.39 14.33 10.28
N GLU A 476 -6.79 14.90 11.43
CA GLU A 476 -7.57 16.12 11.47
C GLU A 476 -6.80 17.26 10.78
N TYR A 477 -5.52 17.46 11.15
CA TYR A 477 -4.65 18.45 10.53
C TYR A 477 -4.57 18.29 9.00
N LEU A 478 -4.36 17.07 8.50
CA LEU A 478 -4.25 16.83 7.06
C LEU A 478 -5.61 17.02 6.38
N ASN A 479 -6.68 16.40 6.89
CA ASN A 479 -7.99 16.45 6.25
C ASN A 479 -8.63 17.86 6.29
N ASP A 480 -8.35 18.68 7.31
CA ASP A 480 -8.78 20.10 7.40
C ASP A 480 -8.26 20.98 6.27
N ARG A 481 -7.18 20.53 5.63
CA ARG A 481 -6.54 21.23 4.52
C ARG A 481 -7.14 20.87 3.17
N LEU A 482 -7.89 19.76 3.12
CA LEU A 482 -8.47 19.26 1.89
C LEU A 482 -9.83 19.93 1.59
N PRO A 483 -10.12 20.27 0.33
CA PRO A 483 -11.43 20.79 -0.05
C PRO A 483 -12.53 19.75 0.13
N ILE A 484 -13.77 20.22 0.17
CA ILE A 484 -14.96 19.35 0.14
C ILE A 484 -15.40 19.18 -1.32
N ALA A 485 -15.58 17.93 -1.75
CA ALA A 485 -16.05 17.59 -3.07
C ALA A 485 -17.55 17.87 -3.19
N ASN A 486 -17.87 18.89 -3.97
CA ASN A 486 -19.25 19.28 -4.32
C ASN A 486 -19.48 19.21 -5.84
N GLY A 487 -18.57 18.58 -6.59
CA GLY A 487 -18.66 18.46 -8.03
C GLY A 487 -19.90 17.68 -8.46
N THR A 488 -20.55 18.12 -9.53
CA THR A 488 -21.81 17.50 -10.02
C THR A 488 -21.79 17.17 -11.51
N LYS A 489 -20.72 17.53 -12.21
CA LYS A 489 -20.60 17.42 -13.66
C LYS A 489 -20.18 16.02 -14.15
N TYR A 490 -19.31 15.34 -13.39
CA TYR A 490 -18.69 14.06 -13.78
C TYR A 490 -19.19 12.86 -12.98
N GLY A 491 -20.21 13.04 -12.13
CA GLY A 491 -20.81 11.96 -11.35
C GLY A 491 -21.55 10.91 -12.21
N LEU A 492 -21.63 9.69 -11.70
CA LEU A 492 -22.15 8.48 -12.38
C LEU A 492 -23.65 8.24 -12.24
#